data_AF-A0A438HMY3-F1
#
_entry.id   AF-A0A438HMY3-F1
#
_cell.length_a   1.000
_cell.length_b   1.000
_cell.length_c   1.000
_cell.angle_alpha   90.00
_cell.angle_beta   90.00
_cell.angle_gamma   90.00
#
_symmetry.space_group_name_H-M   'P 1'
#
loop_
_entity.id
_entity.type
_entity.pdbx_description
1 polymer ?
#
loop_
_entity_poly.entity_id
_entity_poly.type
_entity_poly.pdbx_seq_one_letter_code
_entity_poly.pdbx_strand_id
1 'polypeptide(L)'
;MGSFATIVAVLLAVPFLCQVDGRISNKEGCDLFEGSWVNDTSYPLYDTNECPFIEKEFDCQKNGRPDKFYLHYRWQPSACKLPR
;
A
#
# COMPACT_ATOMS: atom_id res chain seq x y z
N MET A 1 -42.11 34.28 -26.35
CA MET A 1 -40.67 34.62 -26.16
C MET A 1 -40.09 34.03 -24.87
N GLY A 2 -40.83 33.94 -23.76
CA GLY A 2 -40.32 33.36 -22.50
C GLY A 2 -40.02 31.85 -22.52
N SER A 3 -40.87 31.03 -23.17
CA SER A 3 -40.75 29.56 -23.13
C SER A 3 -39.54 29.00 -23.90
N PHE A 4 -39.20 29.61 -25.04
CA PHE A 4 -38.00 29.23 -25.79
C PHE A 4 -36.72 29.58 -25.03
N ALA A 5 -36.70 30.73 -24.35
CA ALA A 5 -35.57 31.13 -23.53
C ALA A 5 -35.36 30.18 -22.34
N THR A 6 -36.43 29.67 -21.73
CA THR A 6 -36.33 28.69 -20.64
C THR A 6 -35.86 27.32 -21.14
N ILE A 7 -36.33 26.87 -22.31
CA ILE A 7 -35.90 25.59 -22.89
C ILE A 7 -34.41 25.64 -23.27
N VAL A 8 -33.97 26.74 -23.89
CA VAL A 8 -32.55 26.95 -24.23
C VAL A 8 -31.69 27.04 -22.96
N ALA A 9 -32.16 27.74 -21.92
CA ALA A 9 -31.46 27.80 -20.64
C ALA A 9 -31.33 26.41 -19.98
N VAL A 10 -32.38 25.58 -20.04
CA VAL A 10 -32.35 24.21 -19.51
C VAL A 10 -31.40 23.34 -20.33
N LEU A 11 -31.46 23.38 -21.67
CA LEU A 11 -30.57 22.60 -22.54
C LEU A 11 -29.09 22.98 -22.38
N LEU A 12 -28.78 24.23 -22.05
CA LEU A 12 -27.41 24.69 -21.77
C LEU A 12 -26.97 24.41 -20.33
N ALA A 13 -27.90 24.35 -19.37
CA ALA A 13 -27.61 24.05 -17.97
C ALA A 13 -27.60 22.55 -17.63
N VAL A 14 -28.30 21.70 -18.38
CA VAL A 14 -28.29 20.24 -18.23
C VAL A 14 -26.87 19.63 -18.37
N PRO A 15 -26.03 20.00 -19.37
CA PRO A 15 -24.65 19.52 -19.41
C PRO A 15 -23.79 20.05 -18.26
N PHE A 16 -24.17 21.18 -17.63
CA PHE A 16 -23.51 21.71 -16.42
C PHE A 16 -23.93 20.97 -15.14
N LEU A 17 -25.20 20.52 -15.05
CA LEU A 17 -25.72 19.68 -13.97
C LEU A 17 -25.28 18.21 -14.10
N CYS A 18 -24.95 17.76 -15.31
CA CYS A 18 -24.36 16.45 -15.58
C CYS A 18 -22.82 16.44 -15.49
N GLN A 19 -22.18 17.46 -14.91
CA GLN A 19 -20.77 17.38 -14.55
C GLN A 19 -20.65 16.48 -13.31
N VAL A 20 -20.62 15.17 -13.58
CA VAL A 20 -20.18 14.12 -12.67
C VAL A 20 -18.81 14.52 -12.13
N ASP A 21 -18.77 14.97 -10.88
CA ASP A 21 -17.59 14.72 -10.05
C ASP A 21 -18.03 13.71 -9.00
N GLY A 22 -18.30 12.50 -9.48
CA GLY A 22 -18.01 11.32 -8.71
C GLY A 22 -16.51 11.32 -8.46
N ARG A 23 -16.06 12.17 -7.53
CA ARG A 23 -14.87 11.88 -6.75
C ARG A 23 -15.24 10.61 -6.01
N ILE A 24 -15.02 9.48 -6.66
CA ILE A 24 -14.38 8.37 -5.96
C ILE A 24 -13.18 9.07 -5.36
N SER A 25 -13.31 9.45 -4.09
CA SER A 25 -12.14 9.57 -3.24
C SER A 25 -11.51 8.20 -3.41
N ASN A 26 -10.58 8.11 -4.35
CA ASN A 26 -9.57 7.11 -4.29
C ASN A 26 -8.86 7.50 -3.01
N LYS A 27 -9.40 7.04 -1.87
CA LYS A 27 -8.52 6.44 -0.89
C LYS A 27 -7.84 5.38 -1.72
N GLU A 28 -6.76 5.76 -2.41
CA GLU A 28 -5.81 4.83 -2.99
C GLU A 28 -5.44 4.01 -1.77
N GLY A 29 -6.13 2.88 -1.62
CA GLY A 29 -5.93 2.00 -0.50
C GLY A 29 -4.46 1.66 -0.53
N CYS A 30 -3.83 1.59 0.64
CA CYS A 30 -2.52 0.98 0.63
C CYS A 30 -2.73 -0.51 0.38
N ASP A 31 -2.50 -0.94 -0.85
CA ASP A 31 -2.35 -2.36 -1.13
C ASP A 31 -1.06 -2.82 -0.43
N LEU A 32 -1.24 -3.54 0.68
CA LEU A 32 -0.13 -4.03 1.49
C LEU A 32 0.67 -5.12 0.78
N PHE A 33 0.16 -5.68 -0.31
CA PHE A 33 0.77 -6.74 -1.09
C PHE A 33 1.47 -6.23 -2.36
N GLU A 34 1.27 -4.97 -2.74
CA GLU A 34 1.99 -4.31 -3.83
C GLU A 34 3.16 -3.49 -3.29
N GLY A 35 4.39 -3.88 -3.66
CA GLY A 35 5.60 -3.26 -3.12
C GLY A 35 6.87 -3.97 -3.55
N SER A 36 7.94 -3.73 -2.80
CA SER A 36 9.23 -4.37 -3.03
C SER A 36 9.96 -4.65 -1.71
N TRP A 37 10.89 -5.59 -1.77
CA TRP A 37 11.83 -5.85 -0.68
C TRP A 37 12.97 -4.84 -0.74
N VAL A 38 13.21 -4.14 0.37
CA VAL A 38 14.32 -3.17 0.51
C VAL A 38 15.27 -3.62 1.60
N ASN A 39 16.57 -3.41 1.40
CA ASN A 39 17.58 -3.65 2.44
C ASN A 39 17.47 -2.55 3.50
N ASP A 40 17.30 -2.94 4.76
CA ASP A 40 17.12 -2.06 5.91
C ASP A 40 18.13 -2.44 7.01
N THR A 41 19.00 -1.50 7.39
CA THR A 41 20.04 -1.72 8.39
C THR A 41 19.51 -1.87 9.81
N SER A 42 18.24 -1.52 10.07
CA SER A 42 17.65 -1.74 11.38
C SER A 42 17.04 -3.13 11.55
N TYR A 43 17.10 -3.98 10.53
CA TYR A 43 16.69 -5.38 10.58
C TYR A 43 17.90 -6.28 10.91
N PRO A 44 17.69 -7.47 11.50
CA PRO A 44 16.40 -8.11 11.82
C PRO A 44 15.69 -7.51 13.04
N LEU A 45 14.39 -7.76 13.17
CA LEU A 45 13.58 -7.33 14.32
C LEU A 45 13.87 -8.10 15.61
N TYR A 46 14.48 -9.28 15.50
CA TYR A 46 14.89 -10.14 16.61
C TYR A 46 16.11 -10.96 16.20
N ASP A 47 16.94 -11.36 17.16
CA ASP A 47 17.99 -12.35 16.93
C ASP A 47 17.41 -13.76 17.07
N THR A 48 17.52 -14.57 16.01
CA THR A 48 17.05 -15.96 16.01
C THR A 48 17.79 -16.81 17.05
N ASN A 49 19.04 -16.48 17.38
CA ASN A 49 19.83 -17.25 18.34
C ASN A 49 19.37 -17.03 19.78
N GLU A 50 18.84 -15.85 20.10
CA GLU A 50 18.41 -15.46 21.44
C GLU A 50 16.97 -15.89 21.76
N CYS A 51 16.18 -16.25 20.74
CA CYS A 51 14.79 -16.67 20.93
C CYS A 51 14.69 -18.18 21.22
N PRO A 52 14.32 -18.60 22.46
CA PRO A 52 14.27 -20.01 22.84
C PRO A 52 13.06 -20.76 22.28
N PHE A 53 12.11 -20.03 21.68
CA PHE A 53 10.86 -20.58 21.16
C PHE A 53 10.93 -20.94 19.67
N ILE A 54 12.03 -20.61 18.98
CA ILE A 54 12.19 -20.98 17.57
C ILE A 54 12.44 -22.49 17.50
N GLU A 55 11.53 -23.20 16.84
CA GLU A 55 11.68 -24.62 16.58
C GLU A 55 12.88 -24.89 15.67
N LYS A 56 13.48 -26.07 15.80
CA LYS A 56 14.71 -26.43 15.12
C LYS A 56 14.57 -26.28 13.60
N GLU A 57 13.42 -26.59 13.05
CA GLU A 57 13.08 -26.55 11.63
C GLU A 57 13.17 -25.13 11.05
N PHE A 58 13.01 -24.10 11.88
CA PHE A 58 13.01 -22.68 11.47
C PHE A 58 14.33 -21.95 11.78
N ASP A 59 15.23 -22.53 12.58
CA ASP A 59 16.50 -21.90 12.94
C ASP A 59 17.58 -22.12 11.87
N CYS A 60 17.48 -21.39 10.75
CA CYS A 60 18.43 -21.52 9.63
C CYS A 60 19.89 -21.30 10.05
N GLN A 61 20.14 -20.40 11.00
CA GLN A 61 21.49 -20.09 11.46
C GLN A 61 22.07 -21.24 12.28
N LYS A 62 21.33 -21.78 13.25
CA LYS A 62 21.78 -22.99 13.98
C LYS A 62 21.84 -24.23 13.07
N ASN A 63 21.07 -24.27 11.99
CA ASN A 63 21.13 -25.32 10.98
C ASN A 63 22.25 -25.15 9.94
N GLY A 64 23.14 -24.17 10.11
CA GLY A 64 24.38 -24.06 9.34
C GLY A 64 24.32 -23.18 8.09
N ARG A 65 23.26 -22.39 7.90
CA ARG A 65 23.24 -21.39 6.82
C ARG A 65 24.30 -20.31 7.10
N PRO A 66 25.27 -20.07 6.20
CA PRO A 66 26.41 -19.19 6.48
C PRO A 66 26.11 -17.70 6.25
N ASP A 67 25.16 -17.38 5.36
CA ASP A 67 24.82 -16.02 5.00
C ASP A 67 23.74 -15.43 5.93
N LYS A 68 23.78 -14.10 6.11
CA LYS A 68 22.82 -13.34 6.94
C LYS A 68 22.08 -12.24 6.18
N PHE A 69 22.35 -12.04 4.90
CA PHE A 69 21.78 -10.91 4.14
C PHE A 69 20.25 -11.00 4.04
N TYR A 70 19.69 -12.21 4.03
CA TYR A 70 18.24 -12.42 3.97
C TYR A 70 17.48 -11.84 5.18
N LEU A 71 18.16 -11.71 6.32
CA LEU A 71 17.58 -11.15 7.55
C LEU A 71 17.39 -9.63 7.50
N HIS A 72 18.04 -8.95 6.55
CA HIS A 72 18.10 -7.49 6.48
C HIS A 72 17.08 -6.90 5.49
N TYR A 73 16.19 -7.71 4.93
CA TYR A 73 15.16 -7.23 4.01
C TYR A 73 13.85 -6.92 4.73
N ARG A 74 13.31 -5.73 4.46
CA ARG A 74 11.99 -5.28 4.89
C ARG A 74 11.07 -5.14 3.68
N TRP A 75 9.81 -5.56 3.83
CA TRP A 75 8.77 -5.30 2.84
C TRP A 75 8.34 -3.83 2.88
N GLN A 76 8.33 -3.16 1.73
CA GLN A 76 7.93 -1.76 1.59
C GLN A 76 6.80 -1.65 0.56
N PRO A 77 5.54 -1.45 1.02
CA PRO A 77 4.42 -1.15 0.12
C PRO A 77 4.69 0.10 -0.71
N SER A 78 4.21 0.11 -1.95
CA SER A 78 4.43 1.20 -2.90
C SER A 78 3.70 2.50 -2.50
N ALA A 79 2.49 2.36 -1.95
CA ALA A 79 1.59 3.49 -1.67
C ALA A 79 1.60 3.95 -0.20
N CYS A 80 2.25 3.24 0.73
CA CYS A 80 2.30 3.64 2.14
C CYS A 80 3.51 3.11 2.92
N LYS A 81 3.68 3.62 4.14
CA LYS A 81 4.69 3.16 5.10
C LYS A 81 4.04 2.31 6.18
N LEU A 82 4.62 1.15 6.46
CA LEU A 82 4.20 0.32 7.59
C LEU A 82 4.62 0.98 8.91
N PRO A 83 3.75 1.00 9.94
CA PRO A 83 4.13 1.44 11.27
C PRO A 83 5.17 0.49 11.89
N ARG A 84 5.96 1.01 12.84
CA ARG A 84 6.90 0.25 13.65
C ARG A 84 6.32 -0.08 15.01
#